data_AF-A0A419H717-F1
#
_entry.id   AF-A0A419H717-F1
#
_cell.length_a   1.000
_cell.length_b   1.000
_cell.length_c   1.000
_cell.angle_alpha   90.00
_cell.angle_beta   90.00
_cell.angle_gamma   90.00
#
_symmetry.space_group_name_H-M   'P 1'
#
loop_
_entity.id
_entity.type
_entity.pdbx_description
1 polymer ?
#
loop_
_entity_poly.entity_id
_entity_poly.type
_entity_poly.pdbx_seq_one_letter_code
_entity_poly.pdbx_strand_id
1 'polypeptide(L)'
;MTANFDMIKKVYAQFQNKVTNARKVVGRPMTYAEKILYSHLWETPKSSFTGGKDFADFAPDRVAMQDATAQMAMLQFMHAGRKEAAVPATAHADHLIVAQNGSVSDLKQAIEENKEV
;
A
#
# COMPACT_ATOMS: atom_id res chain seq x y z
N MET A 1 11.23 -10.41 -2.12
CA MET A 1 10.41 -9.28 -2.58
C MET A 1 10.52 -9.21 -4.10
N THR A 2 9.52 -9.65 -4.85
CA THR A 2 9.61 -9.64 -6.32
C THR A 2 9.21 -8.27 -6.81
N ALA A 3 10.19 -7.46 -7.24
CA ALA A 3 9.91 -6.15 -7.81
C ALA A 3 9.14 -6.31 -9.13
N ASN A 4 7.91 -5.80 -9.20
CA ASN A 4 7.13 -5.76 -10.44
C ASN A 4 7.65 -4.59 -11.30
N PHE A 5 8.73 -4.84 -12.03
CA PHE A 5 9.39 -3.82 -12.84
C PHE A 5 8.50 -3.25 -13.95
N ASP A 6 7.56 -4.03 -14.47
CA ASP A 6 6.66 -3.58 -15.54
C ASP A 6 5.65 -2.54 -15.02
N MET A 7 5.10 -2.79 -13.82
CA MET A 7 4.27 -1.80 -13.11
C MET A 7 5.06 -0.50 -12.86
N ILE A 8 6.28 -0.61 -12.33
CA ILE A 8 7.13 0.57 -12.03
C ILE A 8 7.40 1.38 -13.31
N LYS A 9 7.81 0.71 -14.40
CA LYS A 9 8.05 1.36 -15.70
C LYS A 9 6.79 2.06 -16.21
N LYS A 10 5.63 1.42 -16.11
CA LYS A 10 4.35 2.00 -16.53
C LYS A 10 3.99 3.25 -15.73
N VAL A 11 4.14 3.23 -14.41
CA VAL A 11 3.87 4.39 -13.54
C VAL A 11 4.75 5.56 -13.95
N TYR A 12 6.08 5.36 -14.04
CA TYR A 12 7.00 6.45 -14.38
C TYR A 12 6.84 6.95 -15.82
N ALA A 13 6.48 6.09 -16.78
CA ALA A 13 6.16 6.51 -18.15
C ALA A 13 4.97 7.47 -18.22
N GLN A 14 3.98 7.32 -17.32
CA GLN A 14 2.78 8.17 -17.27
C GLN A 14 2.90 9.36 -16.30
N PHE A 15 3.86 9.29 -15.37
CA PHE A 15 3.98 10.22 -14.24
C PHE A 15 4.04 11.69 -14.67
N GLN A 16 4.90 12.03 -15.63
CA GLN A 16 5.06 13.40 -16.10
C GLN A 16 3.75 13.97 -16.68
N ASN A 17 3.02 13.18 -17.45
CA ASN A 17 1.75 13.60 -18.05
C ASN A 17 0.68 13.81 -16.97
N LYS A 18 0.55 12.88 -16.02
CA LYS A 18 -0.40 13.00 -14.91
C LYS A 18 -0.11 14.24 -14.04
N VAL A 19 1.15 14.46 -13.69
CA VAL A 19 1.56 15.63 -12.89
C VAL A 19 1.33 16.94 -13.65
N THR A 20 1.60 16.98 -14.95
CA THR A 20 1.34 18.16 -15.78
C THR A 20 -0.14 18.50 -15.82
N ASN A 21 -1.00 17.49 -15.98
CA ASN A 21 -2.46 17.68 -15.98
C ASN A 21 -2.96 18.13 -14.61
N ALA A 22 -2.51 17.48 -13.54
CA ALA A 22 -2.87 17.86 -12.17
C ALA A 22 -2.44 19.30 -11.84
N ARG A 23 -1.27 19.75 -12.29
CA ARG A 23 -0.80 21.12 -12.07
C ARG A 23 -1.73 22.16 -12.67
N LYS A 24 -2.32 21.89 -13.85
CA LYS A 24 -3.30 22.80 -14.48
C LYS A 24 -4.57 22.92 -13.64
N VAL A 25 -5.02 21.82 -13.03
CA VAL A 25 -6.21 21.77 -12.18
C VAL A 25 -5.95 22.46 -10.83
N VAL A 26 -4.78 22.24 -10.25
CA VAL A 26 -4.39 22.81 -8.94
C VAL A 26 -4.08 24.31 -9.03
N GLY A 27 -3.58 24.79 -10.17
CA GLY A 27 -3.35 26.23 -10.43
C GLY A 27 -2.20 26.87 -9.65
N ARG A 28 -1.36 26.07 -8.97
CA ARG A 28 -0.19 26.54 -8.22
C ARG A 28 0.95 25.51 -8.27
N PRO A 29 2.18 25.87 -7.84
CA PRO A 29 3.22 24.88 -7.61
C PRO A 29 2.77 23.76 -6.67
N MET A 30 3.18 22.53 -6.99
CA MET A 30 2.85 21.33 -6.23
C MET A 30 4.07 20.84 -5.45
N THR A 31 3.85 20.46 -4.20
CA THR A 31 4.79 19.69 -3.38
C THR A 31 5.04 18.31 -3.99
N TYR A 32 6.10 17.62 -3.56
CA TYR A 32 6.36 16.26 -4.04
C TYR A 32 5.25 15.29 -3.63
N ALA A 33 4.76 15.37 -2.40
CA ALA A 33 3.64 14.55 -1.93
C ALA A 33 2.39 14.74 -2.80
N GLU A 34 2.04 15.98 -3.15
CA GLU A 34 0.94 16.24 -4.09
C GLU A 34 1.19 15.62 -5.45
N LYS A 35 2.40 15.71 -6.01
CA LYS A 35 2.72 15.07 -7.30
C LYS A 35 2.49 13.56 -7.24
N ILE A 36 2.93 12.89 -6.18
CA ILE A 36 2.70 11.46 -5.96
C ILE A 36 1.20 11.18 -5.85
N LEU A 37 0.49 11.83 -4.94
CA LEU A 37 -0.94 11.60 -4.70
C LEU A 37 -1.79 11.84 -5.96
N TYR A 38 -1.61 12.98 -6.63
CA TYR A 38 -2.36 13.28 -7.85
C TYR A 38 -2.02 12.34 -9.01
N SER A 39 -0.79 11.82 -9.10
CA SER A 39 -0.43 10.83 -10.12
C SER A 39 -1.03 9.44 -9.86
N HIS A 40 -1.45 9.15 -8.63
CA HIS A 40 -2.09 7.89 -8.23
C HIS A 40 -3.59 8.06 -7.95
N LEU A 41 -4.24 9.12 -8.46
CA LEU A 41 -5.70 9.17 -8.46
C LEU A 41 -6.26 8.10 -9.41
N TRP A 42 -7.40 7.52 -9.01
CA TRP A 42 -8.14 6.55 -9.81
C TRP A 42 -8.65 7.19 -11.10
N GLU A 43 -9.22 8.39 -10.99
CA GLU A 43 -9.66 9.20 -12.11
C GLU A 43 -8.77 10.43 -12.33
N THR A 44 -8.88 11.03 -13.51
CA THR A 44 -8.22 12.33 -13.76
C THR A 44 -8.91 13.41 -12.91
N PRO A 45 -8.16 14.23 -12.14
CA PRO A 45 -8.75 15.25 -11.29
C PRO A 45 -9.50 16.29 -12.12
N LYS A 46 -10.73 16.62 -11.72
CA LYS A 46 -11.55 17.69 -12.32
C LYS A 46 -11.47 19.01 -11.53
N SER A 47 -11.14 18.92 -10.25
CA SER A 47 -10.95 20.04 -9.32
C SER A 47 -9.76 19.77 -8.40
N SER A 48 -9.31 20.82 -7.71
CA SER A 48 -8.31 20.67 -6.65
C SER A 48 -8.94 20.07 -5.39
N PHE A 49 -8.14 19.29 -4.66
CA PHE A 49 -8.49 18.76 -3.34
C PHE A 49 -7.94 19.65 -2.24
N THR A 50 -8.73 19.80 -1.18
CA THR A 50 -8.41 20.50 0.06
C THR A 50 -8.08 19.49 1.15
N GLY A 51 -6.83 19.51 1.63
CA GLY A 51 -6.36 18.63 2.69
C GLY A 51 -7.20 18.76 3.96
N GLY A 52 -7.56 17.61 4.56
CA GLY A 52 -8.37 17.54 5.78
C GLY A 52 -9.87 17.83 5.56
N LYS A 53 -10.32 18.03 4.31
CA LYS A 53 -11.74 18.23 3.98
C LYS A 53 -12.22 17.26 2.91
N ASP A 54 -11.46 17.15 1.82
CA ASP A 54 -11.90 16.37 0.67
C ASP A 54 -11.35 14.93 0.74
N PHE A 55 -12.20 13.97 0.37
CA PHE A 55 -11.80 12.58 0.14
C PHE A 55 -11.37 12.40 -1.32
N ALA A 56 -10.29 11.65 -1.52
CA ALA A 56 -9.75 11.37 -2.83
C ALA A 56 -9.62 9.86 -3.02
N ASP A 57 -10.10 9.37 -4.17
CA ASP A 57 -9.98 7.97 -4.55
C ASP A 57 -8.61 7.72 -5.19
N PHE A 58 -7.74 7.07 -4.43
CA PHE A 58 -6.42 6.68 -4.90
C PHE A 58 -6.41 5.24 -5.45
N ALA A 59 -5.44 4.97 -6.30
CA ALA A 59 -5.09 3.67 -6.84
C ALA A 59 -3.71 3.25 -6.28
N PRO A 60 -3.62 2.67 -5.07
CA PRO A 60 -2.34 2.22 -4.51
C PRO A 60 -1.71 1.12 -5.36
N ASP A 61 -0.39 1.18 -5.54
CA ASP A 61 0.35 0.20 -6.35
C ASP A 61 0.56 -1.15 -5.64
N ARG A 62 0.51 -1.17 -4.31
CA ARG A 62 0.72 -2.39 -3.50
C ARG A 62 0.12 -2.27 -2.11
N VAL A 63 -0.04 -3.42 -1.45
CA VAL A 63 -0.44 -3.52 -0.05
C VAL A 63 0.64 -4.24 0.75
N ALA A 64 0.91 -3.76 1.96
CA ALA A 64 1.75 -4.45 2.93
C ALA A 64 1.00 -4.51 4.25
N MET A 65 1.00 -5.68 4.88
CA MET A 65 0.38 -5.94 6.17
C MET A 65 1.43 -6.53 7.10
N GLN A 66 1.23 -6.34 8.40
CA GLN A 66 1.99 -7.05 9.45
C GLN A 66 1.09 -8.13 10.07
N ASP A 67 1.66 -9.19 10.61
CA ASP A 67 0.97 -10.35 11.18
C ASP A 67 -0.17 -10.00 12.15
N ALA A 68 0.05 -9.07 13.07
CA ALA A 68 -0.96 -8.63 14.04
C ALA A 68 -2.22 -7.98 13.42
N THR A 69 -2.18 -7.53 12.16
CA THR A 69 -3.30 -6.92 11.41
C THR A 69 -3.68 -7.69 10.15
N ALA A 70 -2.76 -8.47 9.60
CA ALA A 70 -2.94 -9.25 8.39
C ALA A 70 -4.04 -10.30 8.58
N GLN A 71 -4.14 -10.89 9.77
CA GLN A 71 -5.15 -11.91 10.08
C GLN A 71 -6.58 -11.42 9.78
N MET A 72 -7.00 -10.29 10.38
CA MET A 72 -8.35 -9.76 10.12
C MET A 72 -8.50 -9.16 8.73
N ALA A 73 -7.44 -8.61 8.14
CA ALA A 73 -7.50 -8.13 6.76
C ALA A 73 -7.74 -9.30 5.79
N MET A 74 -7.09 -10.44 5.99
CA MET A 74 -7.27 -11.65 5.19
C MET A 74 -8.64 -12.28 5.39
N LEU A 75 -9.15 -12.36 6.62
CA LEU A 75 -10.50 -12.86 6.89
C LEU A 75 -11.58 -12.02 6.21
N GLN A 76 -11.47 -10.69 6.25
CA GLN A 76 -12.38 -9.80 5.52
C GLN A 76 -12.23 -9.96 4.01
N PHE A 77 -11.00 -10.14 3.52
CA PHE A 77 -10.75 -10.38 2.09
C PHE A 77 -11.39 -11.69 1.61
N MET A 78 -11.30 -12.77 2.40
CA MET A 78 -11.97 -14.04 2.14
C MET A 78 -13.50 -13.87 2.12
N HIS A 79 -14.05 -13.10 3.05
CA HIS A 79 -15.48 -12.82 3.11
C HIS A 79 -15.99 -11.97 1.93
N ALA A 80 -15.13 -11.16 1.33
CA ALA A 80 -15.45 -10.39 0.13
C ALA A 80 -15.62 -11.24 -1.14
N GLY A 81 -15.36 -12.56 -1.08
CA GLY A 81 -15.57 -13.49 -2.18
C GLY A 81 -14.62 -13.29 -3.37
N ARG A 82 -13.50 -12.59 -3.17
CA ARG A 82 -12.47 -12.38 -4.20
C ARG A 82 -11.53 -13.58 -4.25
N LYS A 83 -11.17 -14.02 -5.46
CA LYS A 83 -10.27 -15.16 -5.66
C LYS A 83 -8.80 -14.82 -5.40
N GLU A 84 -8.41 -13.59 -5.70
CA GLU A 84 -7.02 -13.12 -5.61
C GLU A 84 -6.96 -11.60 -5.40
N ALA A 85 -5.84 -11.12 -4.85
CA ALA A 85 -5.60 -9.70 -4.63
C ALA A 85 -5.43 -8.94 -5.96
N ALA A 86 -5.95 -7.72 -6.05
CA ALA A 86 -5.90 -6.91 -7.27
C ALA A 86 -4.53 -6.25 -7.52
N VAL A 87 -3.71 -6.13 -6.48
CA VAL A 87 -2.36 -5.56 -6.53
C VAL A 87 -1.40 -6.43 -5.71
N PRO A 88 -0.08 -6.35 -5.94
CA PRO A 88 0.89 -7.08 -5.14
C PRO A 88 0.70 -6.83 -3.64
N ALA A 89 0.47 -7.90 -2.88
CA ALA A 89 0.26 -7.87 -1.44
C ALA A 89 1.32 -8.71 -0.72
N THR A 90 1.77 -8.28 0.47
CA THR A 90 2.69 -9.04 1.33
C THR A 90 2.24 -8.94 2.78
N ALA A 91 2.30 -10.04 3.51
CA ALA A 91 2.24 -10.05 4.98
C ALA A 91 3.65 -10.29 5.54
N HIS A 92 3.99 -9.62 6.61
CA HIS A 92 5.28 -9.74 7.31
C HIS A 92 5.03 -10.24 8.73
N ALA A 93 5.71 -11.32 9.13
CA ALA A 93 5.59 -11.91 10.47
C ALA A 93 6.68 -11.33 11.37
N ASP A 94 6.35 -10.21 12.01
CA ASP A 94 7.30 -9.40 12.77
C ASP A 94 6.78 -8.91 14.14
N HIS A 95 5.47 -8.99 14.44
CA HIS A 95 4.91 -8.51 15.71
C HIS A 95 4.66 -9.61 16.74
N LEU A 96 4.55 -10.89 16.34
CA LEU A 96 4.24 -11.99 17.25
C LEU A 96 5.47 -12.70 17.85
N ILE A 97 6.66 -12.10 17.74
CA ILE A 97 7.89 -12.61 18.33
C ILE A 97 8.15 -11.90 19.66
N VAL A 98 8.07 -12.63 20.77
CA VAL A 98 8.33 -12.09 22.11
C VAL A 98 9.82 -12.15 22.43
N ALA A 99 10.42 -11.01 22.80
CA ALA A 99 11.80 -10.96 23.23
C ALA A 99 11.93 -11.42 24.70
N GLN A 100 12.62 -12.54 24.94
CA GLN A 100 12.77 -13.11 26.28
C GLN A 100 14.16 -13.68 26.54
N ASN A 101 14.64 -14.62 25.72
CA ASN A 101 15.85 -15.41 25.94
C ASN A 101 16.93 -15.18 24.85
N GLY A 102 16.62 -14.41 23.82
CA GLY A 102 17.51 -14.08 22.71
C GLY A 102 17.03 -14.60 21.36
N SER A 103 17.47 -13.97 20.27
CA SER A 103 16.87 -14.08 18.94
C SER A 103 16.65 -15.51 18.43
N VAL A 104 17.63 -16.40 18.58
CA VAL A 104 17.52 -17.78 18.07
C VAL A 104 16.51 -18.60 18.88
N SER A 105 16.46 -18.41 20.20
CA SER A 105 15.52 -19.12 21.06
C SER A 105 14.11 -18.57 20.87
N ASP A 106 13.98 -17.24 20.90
CA ASP A 106 12.70 -16.54 20.81
C ASP A 106 12.04 -16.75 19.45
N LEU A 107 12.80 -16.76 18.36
CA LEU A 107 12.26 -17.06 17.03
C LEU A 107 11.75 -18.51 16.93
N LYS A 108 12.48 -19.48 17.48
CA LYS A 108 12.03 -20.88 17.49
C LYS A 108 10.74 -21.05 18.27
N GLN A 109 10.66 -20.41 19.44
CA GLN A 109 9.46 -20.42 20.26
C GLN A 109 8.28 -19.76 19.55
N ALA A 110 8.47 -18.58 18.95
CA ALA A 110 7.42 -17.88 18.23
C ALA A 110 6.88 -18.67 17.03
N ILE A 111 7.74 -19.41 16.31
CA ILE A 111 7.31 -20.30 15.21
C ILE A 111 6.42 -21.43 15.74
N GLU A 112 6.72 -22.00 16.91
CA GLU A 112 5.92 -23.08 17.48
C GLU A 112 4.60 -22.56 18.09
N GLU A 113 4.66 -21.48 18.85
CA GLU A 113 3.49 -20.89 19.53
C GLU A 113 2.48 -20.30 18.53
N ASN A 114 2.95 -19.67 17.46
CA ASN A 114 2.09 -19.01 16.47
C ASN A 114 1.90 -19.84 15.19
N LYS A 115 2.09 -21.15 15.25
CA LYS A 115 2.07 -22.04 14.07
C LYS A 115 0.76 -22.02 13.28
N GLU A 116 -0.35 -21.65 13.92
CA GLU A 116 -1.67 -21.51 13.28
C GLU A 116 -1.78 -20.25 12.41
N VAL A 117 -0.94 -19.25 12.67
CA VAL A 117 -0.96 -17.91 12.08
C VAL A 117 0.06 -17.80 10.94
#